data_AF-A0A6I6FE49-F1
#
_entry.id   AF-A0A6I6FE49-F1
#
_cell.length_a   1.000
_cell.length_b   1.000
_cell.length_c   1.000
_cell.angle_alpha   90.00
_cell.angle_beta   90.00
_cell.angle_gamma   90.00
#
_symmetry.space_group_name_H-M   'P 1'
#
loop_
_entity.id
_entity.type
_entity.pdbx_description
1 polymer ?
#
loop_
_entity_poly.entity_id
_entity_poly.type
_entity_poly.pdbx_seq_one_letter_code
_entity_poly.pdbx_strand_id
1 'polypeptide(L)'
;MYVKVPVRLEILGVPSLIDYITDLKRQDILERSLEEYLQERAMSLVDKTQNQIGGEPFMWGYSARKQFWTLEEFRKYDWMKNYPKAKVYIKFDVSIKNFGRILHPPKLKQKID
;
A
#
# COMPACT_ATOMS: atom_id res chain seq x y z
N MET A 1 -1.61 6.16 -14.54
CA MET A 1 -2.12 6.76 -13.30
C MET A 1 -1.20 6.36 -12.17
N TYR A 2 -0.75 7.35 -11.41
CA TYR A 2 0.17 7.16 -10.30
C TYR A 2 -0.56 7.57 -9.02
N VAL A 3 -0.66 6.66 -8.06
CA VAL A 3 -1.36 6.88 -6.79
C VAL A 3 -0.33 6.72 -5.67
N LYS A 4 -0.16 7.76 -4.84
CA LYS A 4 0.67 7.69 -3.64
C LYS A 4 -0.23 7.60 -2.41
N VAL A 5 0.03 6.62 -1.55
CA VAL A 5 -0.77 6.35 -0.35
C VAL A 5 0.13 6.46 0.89
N PRO A 6 0.09 7.57 1.63
CA PRO A 6 0.81 7.68 2.89
C PRO A 6 0.11 6.87 3.97
N VAL A 7 0.84 5.98 4.64
CA VAL A 7 0.33 5.12 5.71
C VAL A 7 1.17 5.33 6.96
N ARG A 8 0.51 5.75 8.04
CA ARG A 8 1.09 5.77 9.39
C ARG A 8 0.49 4.64 10.20
N LEU A 9 1.32 3.72 10.65
CA LEU A 9 0.87 2.52 11.34
C LEU A 9 1.47 2.39 12.74
N GLU A 10 0.73 1.68 13.59
CA GLU A 10 1.15 1.30 14.94
C GLU A 10 1.31 -0.21 14.97
N ILE A 11 2.50 -0.67 15.38
CA ILE A 11 2.79 -2.10 15.51
C ILE A 11 2.36 -2.53 16.90
N LEU A 12 1.35 -3.41 16.98
CA LEU A 12 0.80 -3.86 18.27
C LEU A 12 1.71 -4.86 19.01
N GLY A 13 2.59 -5.56 18.29
CA GLY A 13 3.54 -6.50 18.87
C GLY A 13 4.46 -7.13 17.85
N VAL A 14 5.61 -7.63 18.31
CA VAL A 14 6.64 -8.29 17.49
C VAL A 14 6.91 -9.69 18.05
N PRO A 15 6.16 -10.72 17.61
CA PRO A 15 6.29 -12.08 18.15
C PRO A 15 7.66 -12.71 17.90
N SER A 16 8.37 -12.28 16.85
CA SER A 16 9.70 -12.79 16.48
C SER A 16 10.80 -12.37 17.44
N LEU A 17 10.53 -11.43 18.36
CA LEU A 17 11.51 -10.82 19.27
C LEU A 17 12.69 -10.12 18.56
N ILE A 18 12.61 -9.92 17.24
CA ILE A 18 13.58 -9.13 16.50
C ILE A 18 13.44 -7.67 16.94
N ASP A 19 14.56 -7.05 17.26
CA ASP A 19 14.56 -5.64 17.61
C ASP A 19 14.37 -4.78 16.35
N TYR A 20 13.14 -4.32 16.12
CA TYR A 20 12.79 -3.29 15.14
C TYR A 20 12.62 -1.91 15.79
N ILE A 21 12.75 -1.84 17.11
CA ILE A 21 12.42 -0.65 17.91
C ILE A 21 13.66 0.24 18.05
N THR A 22 14.80 -0.36 18.40
CA THR A 22 16.06 0.38 18.59
C THR A 22 17.01 0.27 17.39
N ASP A 23 16.87 -0.79 16.59
CA ASP A 23 17.66 -0.97 15.37
C ASP A 23 16.96 -0.30 14.17
N LEU A 24 17.37 0.93 13.88
CA LEU A 24 16.82 1.73 12.78
C LEU A 24 17.00 1.09 11.40
N LYS A 25 18.04 0.25 11.20
CA LYS A 25 18.21 -0.45 9.91
C LYS A 25 17.15 -1.52 9.75
N ARG A 26 16.85 -2.26 10.82
CA ARG A 26 15.76 -3.24 10.81
C ARG A 26 14.41 -2.58 10.68
N GLN A 27 14.22 -1.42 11.32
CA GLN A 27 13.00 -0.63 11.17
C GLN A 27 12.76 -0.23 9.70
N ASP A 28 13.77 0.29 9.01
CA ASP A 28 13.70 0.63 7.59
C ASP A 28 13.41 -0.60 6.70
N ILE A 29 14.02 -1.75 7.01
CA ILE A 29 13.71 -3.02 6.32
C ILE A 29 12.22 -3.40 6.52
N LEU A 30 11.69 -3.25 7.74
CA LEU A 30 10.29 -3.54 8.05
C LEU A 30 9.35 -2.60 7.30
N GLU A 31 9.65 -1.30 7.26
CA GLU A 31 8.86 -0.31 6.52
C GLU A 31 8.81 -0.66 5.02
N ARG A 32 9.96 -0.93 4.39
CA ARG A 32 10.02 -1.32 2.98
C ARG A 32 9.27 -2.62 2.69
N SER A 33 9.40 -3.62 3.56
CA SER A 33 8.67 -4.88 3.41
C SER A 33 7.16 -4.66 3.49
N LEU A 34 6.70 -3.75 4.35
CA LEU A 34 5.28 -3.37 4.43
C LEU A 34 4.83 -2.58 3.20
N GLU A 35 5.66 -1.69 2.65
CA GLU A 35 5.38 -0.99 1.39
C GLU A 35 5.19 -1.98 0.24
N GLU A 36 6.12 -2.90 0.07
CA GLU A 36 6.07 -3.94 -0.97
C GLU A 36 4.84 -4.82 -0.81
N TYR A 37 4.58 -5.31 0.40
CA TYR A 37 3.39 -6.12 0.70
C TYR A 37 2.08 -5.39 0.36
N LEU A 38 1.93 -4.14 0.79
CA LEU A 38 0.72 -3.35 0.51
C LEU A 38 0.60 -3.05 -0.98
N GLN A 39 1.71 -2.75 -1.66
CA GLN A 39 1.74 -2.51 -3.10
C GLN A 39 1.27 -3.75 -3.87
N GLU A 40 1.80 -4.94 -3.55
CA GLU A 40 1.41 -6.19 -4.18
C GLU A 40 -0.09 -6.47 -4.00
N ARG A 41 -0.61 -6.30 -2.78
CA ARG A 41 -2.03 -6.50 -2.49
C ARG A 41 -2.93 -5.51 -3.24
N ALA A 42 -2.54 -4.24 -3.26
CA ALA A 42 -3.29 -3.21 -3.99
C ALA A 42 -3.27 -3.47 -5.50
N MET A 43 -2.12 -3.82 -6.07
CA MET A 43 -2.01 -4.14 -7.49
C MET A 43 -2.79 -5.40 -7.86
N SER A 44 -2.84 -6.41 -7.00
CA SER A 44 -3.69 -7.60 -7.18
C SER A 44 -5.19 -7.24 -7.19
N LEU A 45 -5.63 -6.32 -6.32
CA LEU A 45 -7.01 -5.82 -6.35
C LEU A 45 -7.29 -5.08 -7.65
N VAL A 46 -6.37 -4.22 -8.10
CA VAL A 46 -6.50 -3.49 -9.37
C VAL A 46 -6.62 -4.47 -10.54
N ASP A 47 -5.74 -5.46 -10.62
CA ASP A 47 -5.79 -6.51 -11.64
C ASP A 47 -7.15 -7.22 -11.67
N LYS A 48 -7.66 -7.64 -10.50
CA LYS A 48 -8.99 -8.25 -10.39
C LYS A 48 -10.10 -7.33 -10.92
N THR A 49 -10.05 -6.06 -10.56
CA THR A 49 -11.06 -5.09 -11.00
C THR A 49 -10.99 -4.81 -12.51
N GLN A 50 -9.79 -4.79 -13.10
CA GLN A 50 -9.59 -4.57 -14.53
C GLN A 50 -9.93 -5.81 -15.38
N ASN A 51 -9.50 -6.99 -14.95
CA ASN A 51 -9.50 -8.20 -15.79
C ASN A 51 -10.64 -9.17 -15.50
N GLN A 52 -11.21 -9.17 -14.29
CA GLN A 52 -12.27 -10.12 -13.91
C GLN A 52 -13.63 -9.45 -13.74
N ILE A 53 -13.65 -8.24 -13.15
CA ILE A 53 -14.90 -7.55 -12.81
C ILE A 53 -15.29 -6.52 -13.87
N GLY A 54 -14.31 -5.84 -14.48
CA GLY A 54 -14.55 -4.73 -15.41
C GLY A 54 -15.13 -3.48 -14.74
N GLY A 55 -15.06 -3.39 -13.41
CA GLY A 55 -15.60 -2.29 -12.61
C GLY A 55 -14.50 -1.47 -11.95
N GLU A 56 -14.70 -0.17 -11.80
CA GLU A 56 -13.71 0.77 -11.26
C GLU A 56 -14.21 1.37 -9.93
N PRO A 57 -13.72 0.90 -8.76
CA PRO A 57 -14.25 1.31 -7.45
C PRO A 57 -13.54 2.52 -6.83
N PHE A 58 -12.55 3.11 -7.48
CA PHE A 58 -11.65 4.12 -6.92
C PHE A 58 -11.94 5.55 -7.41
N MET A 59 -12.99 5.72 -8.23
CA MET A 59 -13.39 6.97 -8.85
C MET A 59 -12.28 7.62 -9.70
N TRP A 60 -11.39 6.82 -10.28
CA TRP A 60 -10.31 7.30 -11.12
C TRP A 60 -10.75 7.95 -12.43
N GLY A 61 -11.99 7.70 -12.85
CA GLY A 61 -12.61 8.44 -13.97
C GLY A 61 -12.57 9.96 -13.79
N TYR A 62 -12.64 10.48 -12.56
CA TYR A 62 -12.53 11.92 -12.31
C TYR A 62 -11.12 12.46 -12.56
N SER A 63 -10.09 11.68 -12.22
CA SER A 63 -8.71 12.04 -12.50
C SER A 63 -8.40 11.97 -13.99
N ALA A 64 -8.89 10.93 -14.67
CA ALA A 64 -8.76 10.78 -16.12
C ALA A 64 -9.47 11.92 -16.86
N ARG A 65 -10.67 12.33 -16.42
CA ARG A 65 -11.44 13.44 -17.02
C ARG A 65 -10.63 14.73 -17.14
N LYS A 66 -9.75 15.02 -16.18
CA LYS A 66 -8.91 16.24 -16.18
C LYS A 66 -7.91 16.31 -17.34
N GLN A 67 -7.71 15.20 -18.05
CA GLN A 67 -6.79 15.11 -19.19
C GLN A 67 -7.47 15.46 -20.53
N PHE A 68 -8.79 15.72 -20.53
CA PHE A 68 -9.56 16.06 -21.72
C PHE A 68 -9.93 17.54 -21.70
N TRP A 69 -9.97 18.17 -22.87
CA TRP A 69 -10.30 19.58 -23.00
C TRP A 69 -11.80 19.82 -22.79
N THR A 70 -12.63 18.91 -23.31
CA THR A 70 -14.08 18.99 -23.16
C THR A 70 -14.68 17.76 -22.49
N LEU A 71 -15.88 17.95 -21.90
CA LEU A 71 -16.66 16.82 -21.38
C LEU A 71 -17.11 15.87 -22.50
N GLU A 72 -17.31 16.37 -23.71
CA GLU A 72 -17.71 15.55 -24.85
C GLU A 72 -16.59 14.59 -25.26
N GLU A 73 -15.34 15.05 -25.30
CA GLU A 73 -14.17 14.21 -25.54
C GLU A 73 -14.03 13.11 -24.49
N PHE A 74 -14.19 13.45 -23.21
CA PHE A 74 -14.14 12.45 -22.13
C PHE A 74 -15.27 11.42 -22.24
N ARG A 75 -16.49 11.85 -22.60
CA ARG A 75 -17.62 10.93 -22.83
C ARG A 75 -17.35 10.01 -24.02
N LYS A 76 -16.83 10.55 -25.12
CA LYS A 76 -16.44 9.79 -26.32
C LYS A 76 -15.31 8.79 -26.03
N TYR A 77 -14.40 9.15 -25.14
CA TYR A 77 -13.35 8.24 -24.69
C TYR A 77 -13.93 7.01 -23.99
N ASP A 78 -15.06 7.12 -23.28
CA ASP A 78 -15.68 6.03 -22.52
C ASP A 78 -14.69 5.40 -21.52
N TRP A 79 -14.58 6.05 -20.36
CA TRP A 79 -13.66 5.64 -19.30
C TRP A 79 -13.83 4.18 -18.91
N MET A 80 -15.06 3.69 -18.76
CA MET A 80 -15.30 2.32 -18.31
C MET A 80 -14.82 1.29 -19.33
N LYS A 81 -14.94 1.59 -20.62
CA LYS A 81 -14.38 0.75 -21.70
C LYS A 81 -12.84 0.76 -21.72
N ASN A 82 -12.22 1.86 -21.32
CA ASN A 82 -10.76 2.00 -21.31
C ASN A 82 -10.10 1.64 -19.98
N TYR A 83 -10.86 1.57 -18.89
CA TYR A 83 -10.37 1.25 -17.57
C TYR A 83 -9.55 -0.05 -17.54
N PRO A 84 -9.97 -1.17 -18.15
CA PRO A 84 -9.17 -2.40 -18.19
C PRO A 84 -7.78 -2.24 -18.83
N LYS A 85 -7.59 -1.22 -19.67
CA LYS A 85 -6.32 -0.92 -20.36
C LYS A 85 -5.51 0.17 -19.66
N ALA A 86 -6.07 0.80 -18.62
CA ALA A 86 -5.41 1.88 -17.93
C ALA A 86 -4.18 1.35 -17.18
N LYS A 87 -3.02 1.98 -17.41
CA LYS A 87 -1.82 1.69 -16.63
C LYS A 87 -1.95 2.34 -15.25
N VAL A 88 -2.00 1.53 -14.22
CA VAL A 88 -2.10 1.97 -12.83
C VAL A 88 -0.83 1.57 -12.09
N TYR A 89 -0.31 2.47 -11.28
CA TYR A 89 0.77 2.19 -10.34
C TYR A 89 0.41 2.82 -9.00
N ILE A 90 0.46 2.02 -7.94
CA ILE A 90 0.18 2.44 -6.58
C ILE A 90 1.47 2.31 -5.79
N LYS A 91 1.89 3.40 -5.14
CA LYS A 91 3.03 3.42 -4.23
C LYS A 91 2.53 3.70 -2.81
N PHE A 92 2.93 2.85 -1.87
CA PHE A 92 2.76 3.11 -0.46
C PHE A 92 3.99 3.84 0.08
N ASP A 93 3.76 4.74 1.03
CA ASP A 93 4.79 5.47 1.78
C ASP A 93 4.50 5.17 3.25
N VAL A 94 5.17 4.16 3.79
CA VAL A 94 4.86 3.60 5.11
C VAL A 94 5.78 4.23 6.14
N SER A 95 5.21 4.64 7.26
CA SER A 95 5.95 5.07 8.44
C SER A 95 5.38 4.45 9.70
N ILE A 96 6.27 3.90 10.53
CA ILE A 96 5.90 3.33 11.83
C ILE A 96 5.85 4.45 12.86
N LYS A 97 4.66 4.68 13.42
CA LYS A 97 4.43 5.69 14.46
C LYS A 97 4.95 5.23 15.82
N ASN A 98 4.71 3.97 16.19
CA ASN A 98 5.15 3.36 17.45
C ASN A 98 5.06 1.82 17.39
N PHE A 99 5.61 1.15 18.42
CA PHE A 99 5.58 -0.30 18.61
C PHE A 99 4.74 -0.71 19.84
N GLY A 100 3.64 0.02 20.09
CA GLY A 100 2.80 -0.20 21.26
C GLY A 100 3.55 0.05 22.57
N ARG A 101 3.29 -0.78 23.60
CA ARG A 101 3.84 -0.61 24.96
C ARG A 101 5.17 -1.33 25.21
N ILE A 102 5.65 -2.13 24.26
CA ILE A 102 6.88 -2.91 24.42
C ILE A 102 8.04 -2.05 23.91
N LEU A 103 8.92 -1.62 24.82
CA LEU A 103 10.07 -0.78 24.47
C LEU A 103 11.28 -1.59 23.98
N HIS A 104 11.39 -2.85 24.40
CA HIS A 104 12.47 -3.76 23.98
C HIS A 104 11.96 -5.21 23.94
N PRO A 105 12.52 -6.06 23.06
CA PRO A 105 12.27 -7.49 23.13
C PRO A 105 12.66 -8.06 24.51
N PRO A 106 11.82 -8.91 25.15
CA PRO A 106 12.19 -9.57 26.39
C PRO A 106 13.46 -10.41 26.24
N LYS A 107 14.36 -10.32 27.22
CA LYS A 107 15.53 -11.20 27.31
C LYS A 107 15.08 -12.60 27.69
N LEU A 108 15.28 -13.57 26.79
CA LEU A 108 15.11 -14.97 27.12
C LEU A 108 16.17 -15.35 28.16
N LYS A 109 15.76 -15.67 29.39
CA LYS A 109 16.64 -16.34 30.34
C LYS A 109 16.84 -17.77 29.83
N GLN A 110 18.09 -18.14 29.50
CA GLN A 110 18.41 -19.55 29.31
C GLN A 110 18.06 -20.28 30.61
N LYS A 111 17.24 -21.33 30.51
CA LYS A 111 17.15 -22.31 31.59
C LYS A 111 18.55 -22.93 31.69
N ILE A 112 19.18 -22.74 32.85
CA ILE A 112 20.32 -23.56 33.24
C ILE A 112 19.66 -24.88 33.64
N ASP A 113 19.92 -25.92 32.86
CA ASP A 113 19.49 -27.30 33.14
C ASP A 113 20.13 -27.83 34.44
#